data_AF-A0ABD5F2B7-F1
#
_entry.id   AF-A0ABD5F2B7-F1
#
_cell.length_a   1.000
_cell.length_b   1.000
_cell.length_c   1.000
_cell.angle_alpha   90.00
_cell.angle_beta   90.00
_cell.angle_gamma   90.00
#
_symmetry.space_group_name_H-M   'P 1'
#
loop_
_entity.id
_entity.type
_entity.pdbx_description
1 polymer ?
#
loop_
_entity_poly.entity_id
_entity_poly.type
_entity_poly.pdbx_seq_one_letter_code
_entity_poly.pdbx_strand_id
1 'polypeptide(L)'
;RYAAAGPDLFDGLADAARSAATFNSQRGHLDAALIAAIGFAGTGSDILVRGGPYLQRGAQDLIPTSKLFDDYQGQLFCTIRNYHDVAPAFYATFGGDNGYSFDSTGTLSSIGVGNAYVYPDNLPRVNAKGGPEGKPGCWKPITKDLWPAPYLVMDTGLSIAPYNHVELGSPIFTDYVWGRQIGEPTINP
;
A
#
# COMPACT_ATOMS: atom_id res chain seq x y z
N ARG A 1 23.47 -60.96 49.91
CA ARG A 1 23.23 -59.94 48.86
C ARG A 1 21.83 -59.29 48.96
N TYR A 2 20.80 -59.97 49.46
CA TYR A 2 19.47 -59.36 49.73
C TYR A 2 19.46 -58.31 50.86
N ALA A 3 20.28 -58.45 51.90
CA ALA A 3 20.33 -57.49 53.00
C ALA A 3 20.89 -56.10 52.62
N ALA A 4 21.62 -55.99 51.50
CA ALA A 4 22.22 -54.73 51.05
C ALA A 4 21.24 -53.84 50.26
N ALA A 5 20.18 -54.41 49.68
CA ALA A 5 19.16 -53.69 48.89
C ALA A 5 17.84 -53.47 49.65
N GLY A 6 17.75 -53.95 50.89
CA GLY A 6 16.59 -53.74 51.76
C GLY A 6 16.30 -52.26 52.05
N PRO A 7 17.31 -51.43 52.40
CA PRO A 7 17.09 -50.01 52.69
C PRO A 7 16.48 -49.24 51.52
N ASP A 8 17.07 -49.35 50.32
CA ASP A 8 16.57 -48.66 49.11
C ASP A 8 15.12 -49.04 48.76
N LEU A 9 14.73 -50.31 48.99
CA LEU A 9 13.36 -50.76 48.78
C LEU A 9 12.40 -50.09 49.76
N PHE A 10 12.75 -50.05 51.06
CA PHE A 10 11.89 -49.43 52.07
C PHE A 10 11.85 -47.90 51.94
N ASP A 11 12.95 -47.27 51.54
CA ASP A 11 12.99 -45.85 51.21
C ASP A 11 12.12 -45.55 49.99
N GLY A 12 12.18 -46.38 48.94
CA GLY A 12 11.29 -46.27 47.78
C GLY A 12 9.81 -46.44 48.14
N LEU A 13 9.48 -47.38 49.02
CA LEU A 13 8.10 -47.53 49.52
C LEU A 13 7.66 -46.31 50.36
N ALA A 14 8.55 -45.75 51.18
CA ALA A 14 8.27 -44.58 52.00
C ALA A 14 8.02 -43.33 51.14
N ASP A 15 8.82 -43.13 50.09
CA ASP A 15 8.66 -42.04 49.14
C ASP A 15 7.40 -42.19 48.30
N ALA A 16 7.06 -43.42 47.89
CA ALA A 16 5.80 -43.72 47.22
C ALA A 16 4.59 -43.44 48.12
N ALA A 17 4.65 -43.85 49.39
CA ALA A 17 3.58 -43.58 50.35
C ALA A 17 3.43 -42.08 50.64
N ARG A 18 4.55 -41.35 50.74
CA ARG A 18 4.55 -39.89 50.91
C ARG A 18 3.93 -39.20 49.69
N SER A 19 4.29 -39.63 48.49
CA SER A 19 3.72 -39.10 47.23
C SER A 19 2.23 -39.39 47.11
N ALA A 20 1.79 -40.60 47.46
CA ALA A 20 0.38 -40.97 47.47
C ALA A 20 -0.41 -40.15 48.50
N ALA A 21 0.16 -39.92 49.69
CA ALA A 21 -0.44 -39.05 50.71
C ALA A 21 -0.54 -37.60 50.23
N THR A 22 0.47 -37.06 49.55
CA THR A 22 0.43 -35.74 48.92
C THR A 22 -0.62 -35.67 47.81
N PHE A 23 -0.71 -36.67 46.94
CA PHE A 23 -1.72 -36.69 45.88
C PHE A 23 -3.14 -36.73 46.46
N ASN A 24 -3.35 -37.54 47.50
CA ASN A 24 -4.64 -37.63 48.17
C ASN A 24 -4.97 -36.34 48.96
N SER A 25 -3.98 -35.68 49.56
CA SER A 25 -4.19 -34.39 50.24
C SER A 25 -4.46 -33.24 49.26
N GLN A 26 -3.91 -33.30 48.05
CA GLN A 26 -4.13 -32.32 46.98
C GLN A 26 -5.30 -32.64 46.06
N ARG A 27 -6.02 -33.74 46.29
CA ARG A 27 -7.08 -34.23 45.39
C ARG A 27 -8.14 -33.18 45.08
N GLY A 28 -8.56 -32.40 46.08
CA GLY A 28 -9.53 -31.32 45.89
C GLY A 28 -9.00 -30.16 45.04
N HIS A 29 -7.71 -29.82 45.17
CA HIS A 29 -7.07 -28.80 44.33
C HIS A 29 -6.92 -29.26 42.88
N LEU A 30 -6.59 -30.54 42.67
CA LEU A 30 -6.51 -31.12 41.32
C LEU A 30 -7.88 -31.16 40.64
N ASP A 31 -8.93 -31.53 41.37
CA ASP A 31 -10.31 -31.55 40.85
C ASP A 31 -10.79 -30.14 40.48
N ALA A 32 -10.58 -29.17 41.37
CA ALA A 32 -10.91 -27.78 41.11
C ALA A 32 -10.14 -27.22 39.89
N ALA A 33 -8.85 -27.54 39.77
CA ALA A 33 -8.05 -27.13 38.63
C ALA A 33 -8.54 -27.76 37.31
N LEU A 34 -8.93 -29.03 37.32
CA LEU A 34 -9.42 -29.73 36.14
C LEU A 34 -10.78 -29.19 35.69
N ILE A 35 -11.70 -28.94 36.63
CA ILE A 35 -13.00 -28.34 36.33
C ILE A 35 -12.83 -26.91 35.80
N ALA A 36 -11.94 -26.12 36.41
CA ALA A 36 -11.61 -24.78 35.93
C ALA A 36 -11.02 -24.82 34.50
N ALA A 37 -10.11 -25.77 34.22
CA ALA A 37 -9.53 -25.95 32.90
C ALA A 37 -10.57 -26.36 31.85
N ILE A 38 -11.50 -27.27 32.19
CA ILE A 38 -12.59 -27.67 31.29
C ILE A 38 -13.54 -26.50 31.05
N GLY A 39 -13.91 -25.75 32.09
CA GLY A 39 -14.76 -24.56 31.97
C GLY A 39 -14.12 -23.47 31.12
N PHE A 40 -12.83 -23.21 31.32
CA PHE A 40 -12.04 -22.30 30.49
C PHE A 40 -11.95 -22.80 29.05
N ALA A 41 -11.66 -24.08 28.82
CA ALA A 41 -11.59 -24.66 27.49
C ALA A 41 -12.94 -24.60 26.77
N GLY A 42 -14.04 -24.88 27.46
CA GLY A 42 -15.39 -24.77 26.90
C GLY A 42 -15.71 -23.34 26.48
N THR A 43 -15.43 -22.36 27.36
CA THR A 43 -15.72 -20.94 27.10
C THR A 43 -14.79 -20.35 26.03
N GLY A 44 -13.50 -20.66 26.09
CA GLY A 44 -12.50 -20.22 25.12
C GLY A 44 -12.72 -20.84 23.74
N SER A 45 -13.09 -22.12 23.69
CA SER A 45 -13.42 -22.81 22.43
C SER A 45 -14.67 -22.23 21.78
N ASP A 46 -15.73 -21.95 22.54
CA ASP A 46 -16.95 -21.34 21.98
C ASP A 46 -16.66 -19.98 21.32
N ILE A 47 -15.86 -19.13 21.98
CA ILE A 47 -15.43 -17.84 21.41
C ILE A 47 -14.64 -18.04 20.11
N LEU A 48 -13.70 -18.99 20.08
CA LEU A 48 -12.88 -19.25 18.90
C LEU A 48 -13.68 -19.91 17.77
N VAL A 49 -14.63 -20.79 18.06
CA VAL A 49 -15.52 -21.40 17.07
C VAL A 49 -16.43 -20.35 16.46
N ARG A 50 -16.97 -19.44 17.29
CA ARG A 50 -17.82 -18.35 16.81
C ARG A 50 -17.02 -17.27 16.07
N GLY A 51 -15.81 -16.94 16.54
CA GLY A 51 -14.94 -15.90 16.00
C GLY A 51 -14.10 -16.32 14.79
N GLY A 52 -13.71 -17.60 14.73
CA GLY A 52 -12.81 -18.17 13.72
C GLY A 52 -13.24 -17.91 12.27
N PRO A 53 -14.52 -18.12 11.90
CA PRO A 53 -15.01 -17.83 10.56
C PRO A 53 -14.82 -16.37 10.14
N TYR A 54 -14.96 -15.42 11.06
CA TYR A 54 -14.78 -14.00 10.78
C TYR A 54 -13.30 -13.64 10.58
N LEU A 55 -12.40 -14.24 11.36
CA LEU A 55 -10.96 -14.07 11.16
C LEU A 55 -10.51 -14.67 9.83
N GLN A 56 -10.98 -15.87 9.50
CA GLN A 56 -10.71 -16.50 8.22
C GLN A 56 -11.25 -15.65 7.07
N ARG A 57 -12.48 -15.14 7.18
CA ARG A 57 -13.07 -14.26 6.16
C ARG A 57 -12.28 -12.96 6.01
N GLY A 58 -11.92 -12.31 7.11
CA GLY A 58 -11.09 -11.10 7.07
C GLY A 58 -9.73 -11.34 6.43
N ALA A 59 -9.09 -12.47 6.70
CA ALA A 59 -7.85 -12.86 6.03
C ALA A 59 -8.07 -13.08 4.52
N GLN A 60 -9.18 -13.69 4.11
CA GLN A 60 -9.53 -13.86 2.69
C GLN A 60 -9.85 -12.54 2.00
N ASP A 61 -10.54 -11.62 2.68
CA ASP A 61 -10.88 -10.29 2.17
C ASP A 61 -9.64 -9.40 2.02
N LEU A 62 -8.58 -9.66 2.78
CA LEU A 62 -7.31 -8.94 2.67
C LEU A 62 -6.47 -9.39 1.45
N ILE A 63 -6.67 -10.60 0.93
CA ILE A 63 -5.90 -11.15 -0.20
C ILE A 63 -5.94 -10.26 -1.46
N PRO A 64 -7.10 -9.80 -1.97
CA PRO A 64 -7.11 -8.98 -3.18
C PRO A 64 -6.37 -7.64 -2.99
N THR A 65 -6.54 -7.01 -1.83
CA THR A 65 -5.88 -5.74 -1.52
C THR A 65 -4.37 -5.90 -1.36
N SER A 66 -3.92 -6.96 -0.68
CA SER A 66 -2.48 -7.22 -0.51
C SER A 66 -1.80 -7.60 -1.82
N LYS A 67 -2.46 -8.35 -2.69
CA LYS A 67 -1.97 -8.63 -4.06
C LYS A 67 -1.83 -7.36 -4.88
N LEU A 68 -2.84 -6.48 -4.84
CA LEU A 68 -2.76 -5.20 -5.55
C LEU A 68 -1.61 -4.34 -5.01
N PHE A 69 -1.43 -4.30 -3.69
CA PHE A 69 -0.32 -3.56 -3.09
C PHE A 69 1.05 -4.15 -3.51
N ASP A 70 1.18 -5.47 -3.55
CA ASP A 70 2.38 -6.17 -4.02
C ASP A 70 2.66 -5.88 -5.51
N ASP A 71 1.64 -5.91 -6.36
CA ASP A 71 1.77 -5.60 -7.79
C ASP A 71 2.25 -4.15 -8.04
N TYR A 72 1.81 -3.20 -7.22
CA TYR A 72 2.11 -1.77 -7.36
C TYR A 72 3.21 -1.26 -6.40
N GLN A 73 3.85 -2.13 -5.63
CA GLN A 73 4.85 -1.76 -4.61
C GLN A 73 6.00 -0.93 -5.20
N GLY A 74 6.44 -1.29 -6.41
CA GLY A 74 7.50 -0.59 -7.12
C GLY A 74 7.10 0.85 -7.41
N GLN A 75 5.91 1.08 -7.98
CA GLN A 75 5.42 2.42 -8.26
C GLN A 75 5.30 3.26 -6.98
N LEU A 76 4.73 2.71 -5.90
CA LEU A 76 4.58 3.41 -4.62
C LEU A 76 5.93 3.84 -4.04
N PHE A 77 6.89 2.92 -4.00
CA PHE A 77 8.24 3.20 -3.56
C PHE A 77 8.88 4.31 -4.40
N CYS A 78 8.80 4.19 -5.73
CA CYS A 78 9.40 5.16 -6.64
C CYS A 78 8.75 6.54 -6.54
N THR A 79 7.43 6.62 -6.35
CA THR A 79 6.73 7.87 -6.10
C THR A 79 7.31 8.54 -4.86
N ILE A 80 7.33 7.86 -3.71
CA ILE A 80 7.81 8.44 -2.45
C ILE A 80 9.27 8.87 -2.55
N ARG A 81 10.14 7.98 -3.04
CA ARG A 81 11.58 8.28 -3.21
C ARG A 81 11.81 9.45 -4.16
N ASN A 82 11.17 9.45 -5.32
CA ASN A 82 11.39 10.51 -6.30
C ASN A 82 10.86 11.86 -5.79
N TYR A 83 9.73 11.89 -5.05
CA TYR A 83 9.25 13.12 -4.40
C TYR A 83 10.28 13.67 -3.41
N HIS A 84 10.89 12.81 -2.60
CA HIS A 84 11.98 13.20 -1.72
C HIS A 84 13.18 13.76 -2.50
N ASP A 85 13.60 13.08 -3.57
CA ASP A 85 14.79 13.46 -4.34
C ASP A 85 14.60 14.77 -5.10
N VAL A 86 13.40 15.05 -5.60
CA VAL A 86 13.09 16.30 -6.33
C VAL A 86 12.68 17.45 -5.41
N ALA A 87 12.33 17.19 -4.14
CA ALA A 87 11.85 18.23 -3.24
C ALA A 87 12.78 19.44 -3.14
N PRO A 88 14.11 19.30 -2.97
CA PRO A 88 15.01 20.46 -2.92
C PRO A 88 14.99 21.30 -4.19
N ALA A 89 14.93 20.66 -5.36
CA ALA A 89 14.83 21.36 -6.64
C ALA A 89 13.48 22.08 -6.77
N PHE A 90 12.38 21.46 -6.34
CA PHE A 90 11.06 22.09 -6.29
C PHE A 90 11.05 23.34 -5.41
N TYR A 91 11.63 23.28 -4.21
CA TYR A 91 11.73 24.45 -3.32
C TYR A 91 12.58 25.58 -3.93
N ALA A 92 13.67 25.23 -4.64
CA ALA A 92 14.50 26.21 -5.34
C ALA A 92 13.76 26.88 -6.51
N THR A 93 12.97 26.14 -7.29
CA THR A 93 12.27 26.62 -8.49
C THR A 93 10.98 27.35 -8.17
N PHE A 94 10.12 26.81 -7.30
CA PHE A 94 8.80 27.41 -7.05
C PHE A 94 8.81 28.58 -6.06
N GLY A 95 9.92 28.77 -5.34
CA GLY A 95 10.01 29.78 -4.30
C GLY A 95 9.11 29.46 -3.11
N GLY A 96 9.33 30.19 -2.02
CA GLY A 96 8.64 29.99 -0.74
C GLY A 96 9.55 30.31 0.43
N ASP A 97 10.81 29.88 0.36
CA ASP A 97 11.79 30.05 1.45
C ASP A 97 12.82 31.16 1.19
N ASN A 98 12.95 31.62 -0.06
CA ASN A 98 13.93 32.63 -0.49
C ASN A 98 13.31 34.02 -0.76
N GLY A 99 11.98 34.18 -0.61
CA GLY A 99 11.28 35.44 -0.82
C GLY A 99 11.09 35.88 -2.28
N TYR A 100 11.44 35.04 -3.26
CA TYR A 100 11.26 35.32 -4.69
C TYR A 100 10.16 34.45 -5.30
N SER A 101 9.54 34.93 -6.39
CA SER A 101 8.56 34.19 -7.18
C SER A 101 9.23 33.11 -8.04
N PHE A 102 8.43 32.14 -8.50
CA PHE A 102 8.76 31.07 -9.45
C PHE A 102 9.89 31.46 -10.44
N ASP A 103 11.03 30.78 -10.35
CA ASP A 103 12.17 30.89 -11.25
C ASP A 103 12.20 29.68 -12.19
N SER A 104 11.85 29.90 -13.46
CA SER A 104 11.79 28.85 -14.48
C SER A 104 12.61 29.22 -15.69
N THR A 105 13.62 28.40 -15.98
CA THR A 105 14.40 28.43 -17.20
C THR A 105 14.16 27.13 -17.96
N GLY A 106 13.37 27.19 -19.04
CA GLY A 106 13.40 26.14 -20.06
C GLY A 106 12.19 25.24 -20.22
N THR A 107 10.96 25.74 -20.15
CA THR A 107 9.84 24.96 -20.68
C THR A 107 8.88 25.86 -21.46
N LEU A 108 8.91 25.72 -22.80
CA LEU A 108 7.92 26.30 -23.71
C LEU A 108 6.48 25.81 -23.43
N SER A 109 6.29 24.85 -22.52
CA SER A 109 4.99 24.41 -22.01
C SER A 109 4.23 25.49 -21.22
N SER A 110 4.85 26.64 -20.94
CA SER A 110 4.18 27.83 -20.40
C SER A 110 3.64 28.77 -21.49
N ILE A 111 3.88 28.48 -22.78
CA ILE A 111 3.24 29.18 -23.89
C ILE A 111 1.79 28.67 -24.00
N GLY A 112 0.92 29.26 -23.19
CA GLY A 112 -0.52 29.01 -23.22
C GLY A 112 -1.00 28.05 -22.14
N VAL A 113 -2.19 28.34 -21.64
CA VAL A 113 -3.00 27.40 -20.85
C VAL A 113 -3.37 26.24 -21.77
N GLY A 114 -3.23 24.99 -21.29
CA GLY A 114 -3.73 23.83 -22.02
C GLY A 114 -5.24 23.90 -22.26
N ASN A 115 -5.75 23.08 -23.18
CA ASN A 115 -7.19 23.05 -23.47
C ASN A 115 -8.01 22.77 -22.21
N ALA A 116 -9.17 23.41 -22.12
CA ALA A 116 -10.11 23.19 -21.04
C ALA A 116 -10.61 21.74 -21.02
N TYR A 117 -10.98 21.27 -19.84
CA TYR A 117 -11.64 19.98 -19.67
C TYR A 117 -12.98 19.96 -20.42
N VAL A 118 -13.19 18.96 -21.27
CA VAL A 118 -14.46 18.75 -21.97
C VAL A 118 -15.12 17.47 -21.48
N TYR A 119 -16.33 17.61 -20.99
CA TYR A 119 -17.22 16.48 -20.70
C TYR A 119 -17.98 16.09 -21.97
N PRO A 120 -18.08 14.79 -22.31
CA PRO A 120 -17.58 13.62 -21.57
C PRO A 120 -16.18 13.14 -21.99
N ASP A 121 -15.52 13.80 -22.95
CA ASP A 121 -14.31 13.29 -23.61
C ASP A 121 -13.10 13.10 -22.68
N ASN A 122 -13.03 13.90 -21.60
CA ASN A 122 -11.96 13.84 -20.61
C ASN A 122 -12.34 13.09 -19.32
N LEU A 123 -13.39 12.25 -19.35
CA LEU A 123 -13.73 11.43 -18.19
C LEU A 123 -12.54 10.57 -17.73
N PRO A 124 -12.27 10.50 -16.41
CA PRO A 124 -11.17 9.69 -15.88
C PRO A 124 -11.27 8.23 -16.36
N ARG A 125 -10.14 7.71 -16.85
CA ARG A 125 -10.00 6.31 -17.27
C ARG A 125 -9.01 5.59 -16.37
N VAL A 126 -9.26 4.32 -16.11
CA VAL A 126 -8.43 3.46 -15.25
C VAL A 126 -7.71 2.36 -16.04
N ASN A 127 -7.35 2.65 -17.29
CA ASN A 127 -6.76 1.67 -18.20
C ASN A 127 -5.27 1.93 -18.48
N ALA A 128 -4.64 2.82 -17.72
CA ALA A 128 -3.20 3.02 -17.74
C ALA A 128 -2.48 1.71 -17.37
N LYS A 129 -1.67 1.22 -18.30
CA LYS A 129 -0.85 0.01 -18.15
C LYS A 129 0.57 0.33 -18.59
N GLY A 130 1.54 -0.39 -18.02
CA GLY A 130 2.95 -0.26 -18.38
C GLY A 130 3.80 0.33 -17.26
N GLY A 131 4.99 0.78 -17.65
CA GLY A 131 6.11 1.07 -16.76
C GLY A 131 7.39 0.45 -17.32
N PRO A 132 8.55 0.64 -16.67
CA PRO A 132 9.78 -0.04 -17.06
C PRO A 132 9.54 -1.55 -17.19
N GLU A 133 9.93 -2.15 -18.32
CA GLU A 133 9.73 -3.57 -18.60
C GLU A 133 8.26 -4.06 -18.55
N GLY A 134 7.30 -3.14 -18.68
CA GLY A 134 5.86 -3.45 -18.67
C GLY A 134 5.23 -3.61 -17.29
N LYS A 135 5.96 -3.27 -16.21
CA LYS A 135 5.47 -3.36 -14.82
C LYS A 135 5.49 -2.02 -14.09
N PRO A 136 4.63 -1.80 -13.07
CA PRO A 136 4.68 -0.60 -12.23
C PRO A 136 6.06 -0.45 -11.57
N GLY A 137 6.75 0.66 -11.80
CA GLY A 137 8.12 0.81 -11.33
C GLY A 137 8.77 2.17 -11.60
N CYS A 138 10.06 2.25 -11.29
CA CYS A 138 10.84 3.49 -11.36
C CYS A 138 11.21 3.82 -12.80
N TRP A 139 10.67 4.91 -13.32
CA TRP A 139 11.16 5.50 -14.56
C TRP A 139 12.60 5.98 -14.43
N LYS A 140 13.33 5.98 -15.55
CA LYS A 140 14.68 6.52 -15.62
C LYS A 140 14.63 8.04 -15.35
N PRO A 141 15.58 8.60 -14.59
CA PRO A 141 15.67 10.05 -14.44
C PRO A 141 15.90 10.70 -15.80
N ILE A 142 15.35 11.89 -15.99
CA ILE A 142 15.60 12.68 -17.19
C ILE A 142 17.05 13.20 -17.12
N THR A 143 17.91 12.65 -17.95
CA THR A 143 19.29 13.13 -18.14
C THR A 143 19.39 13.95 -19.41
N LYS A 144 20.52 14.66 -19.60
CA LYS A 144 20.80 15.39 -20.84
C LYS A 144 20.78 14.48 -22.08
N ASP A 145 21.17 13.23 -21.90
CA ASP A 145 21.17 12.22 -22.97
C ASP A 145 19.76 11.67 -23.28
N LEU A 146 18.78 11.91 -22.39
CA LEU A 146 17.37 11.57 -22.57
C LEU A 146 16.54 12.80 -22.99
N TRP A 147 17.19 13.81 -23.58
CA TRP A 147 16.52 15.00 -24.10
C TRP A 147 16.30 14.89 -25.61
N PRO A 148 15.10 15.21 -26.13
CA PRO A 148 13.90 15.68 -25.43
C PRO A 148 13.27 14.62 -24.53
N ALA A 149 12.81 15.02 -23.34
CA ALA A 149 12.22 14.11 -22.36
C ALA A 149 11.01 13.37 -22.98
N PRO A 150 11.00 12.03 -22.97
CA PRO A 150 9.90 11.28 -23.54
C PRO A 150 8.62 11.53 -22.74
N TYR A 151 7.52 11.82 -23.44
CA TYR A 151 6.20 11.93 -22.83
C TYR A 151 5.63 10.53 -22.57
N LEU A 152 5.16 10.30 -21.34
CA LEU A 152 4.55 9.04 -20.96
C LEU A 152 3.05 9.07 -21.29
N VAL A 153 2.68 8.36 -22.35
CA VAL A 153 1.28 8.18 -22.74
C VAL A 153 0.60 7.23 -21.76
N MET A 154 -0.47 7.68 -21.13
CA MET A 154 -1.29 6.89 -20.23
C MET A 154 -2.77 7.03 -20.59
N ASP A 155 -3.52 5.92 -20.56
CA ASP A 155 -4.97 5.92 -20.75
C ASP A 155 -5.69 6.30 -19.44
N THR A 156 -5.59 7.59 -19.10
CA THR A 156 -6.19 8.20 -17.90
C THR A 156 -7.34 9.16 -18.21
N GLY A 157 -7.69 9.35 -19.48
CA GLY A 157 -8.77 10.24 -19.94
C GLY A 157 -8.36 11.69 -20.22
N LEU A 158 -7.31 12.18 -19.56
CA LEU A 158 -6.72 13.51 -19.80
C LEU A 158 -5.25 13.35 -20.23
N SER A 159 -5.04 12.88 -21.46
CA SER A 159 -3.71 12.70 -22.03
C SER A 159 -3.48 13.67 -23.18
N ILE A 160 -2.28 14.25 -23.26
CA ILE A 160 -1.86 15.08 -24.40
C ILE A 160 -1.29 14.24 -25.56
N ALA A 161 -1.28 12.91 -25.42
CA ALA A 161 -0.78 11.99 -26.46
C ALA A 161 -1.43 12.14 -27.85
N PRO A 162 -2.72 12.51 -28.00
CA PRO A 162 -3.33 12.70 -29.31
C PRO A 162 -2.77 13.90 -30.11
N TYR A 163 -2.09 14.85 -29.46
CA TYR A 163 -1.52 16.03 -30.12
C TYR A 163 -0.22 15.68 -30.84
N ASN A 164 -0.35 15.42 -32.14
CA ASN A 164 0.78 15.31 -33.06
C ASN A 164 1.10 16.66 -33.74
N HIS A 165 0.43 17.73 -33.33
CA HIS A 165 0.58 19.09 -33.86
C HIS A 165 0.78 20.10 -32.74
N VAL A 166 1.41 21.22 -33.08
CA VAL A 166 1.55 22.37 -32.18
C VAL A 166 0.27 23.21 -32.28
N GLU A 167 -0.38 23.42 -31.15
CA GLU A 167 -1.51 24.34 -31.04
C GLU A 167 -1.37 25.22 -29.79
N LEU A 168 -2.01 26.38 -29.85
CA LEU A 168 -2.22 27.20 -28.67
C LEU A 168 -3.46 26.66 -27.97
N GLY A 169 -3.36 26.39 -26.66
CA GLY A 169 -4.52 25.89 -25.94
C GLY A 169 -5.64 26.92 -25.91
N SER A 170 -6.87 26.44 -25.86
CA SER A 170 -8.11 27.19 -25.94
C SER A 170 -8.96 26.93 -24.68
N PRO A 171 -9.66 27.95 -24.14
CA PRO A 171 -9.82 29.29 -24.70
C PRO A 171 -8.65 30.23 -24.34
N ILE A 172 -8.19 31.02 -25.31
CA ILE A 172 -7.29 32.17 -25.07
C ILE A 172 -8.08 33.48 -25.12
N PHE A 173 -7.43 34.60 -24.76
CA PHE A 173 -8.08 35.92 -24.68
C PHE A 173 -8.96 36.24 -25.91
N THR A 174 -8.55 35.86 -27.13
CA THR A 174 -9.34 36.09 -28.33
C THR A 174 -10.68 35.33 -28.33
N ASP A 175 -10.72 34.10 -27.82
CA ASP A 175 -11.94 33.28 -27.75
C ASP A 175 -12.92 33.83 -26.71
N TYR A 176 -12.40 34.45 -25.65
CA TYR A 176 -13.22 35.13 -24.64
C TYR A 176 -13.86 36.42 -25.17
N VAL A 177 -13.15 37.18 -26.00
CA VAL A 177 -13.63 38.49 -26.48
C VAL A 177 -14.51 38.34 -27.73
N TRP A 178 -14.11 37.49 -28.67
CA TRP A 178 -14.71 37.42 -30.01
C TRP A 178 -15.50 36.13 -30.26
N GLY A 179 -15.56 35.23 -29.28
CA GLY A 179 -16.03 33.87 -29.50
C GLY A 179 -14.99 33.04 -30.27
N ARG A 180 -15.07 31.72 -30.12
CA ARG A 180 -14.10 30.81 -30.71
C ARG A 180 -14.20 30.81 -32.22
N GLN A 181 -13.06 31.00 -32.90
CA GLN A 181 -13.00 31.01 -34.36
C GLN A 181 -12.55 29.68 -34.99
N ILE A 182 -11.94 28.75 -34.22
CA ILE A 182 -11.31 27.53 -34.74
C ILE A 182 -11.48 26.33 -33.80
N GLY A 183 -12.17 25.27 -34.24
CA GLY A 183 -12.20 23.93 -33.60
C GLY A 183 -13.09 23.75 -32.36
N GLU A 184 -13.23 22.52 -31.86
CA GLU A 184 -13.90 22.17 -30.58
C GLU A 184 -12.89 22.11 -29.41
N PRO A 185 -13.31 22.30 -28.14
CA PRO A 185 -12.38 22.32 -26.99
C PRO A 185 -11.86 20.95 -26.58
N THR A 186 -12.23 19.90 -27.31
CA THR A 186 -11.98 18.53 -26.91
C THR A 186 -10.55 18.10 -27.25
N ILE A 187 -10.00 17.25 -26.39
CA ILE A 187 -8.63 16.70 -26.52
C ILE A 187 -8.62 15.38 -27.32
N ASN A 188 -9.79 14.82 -27.63
CA ASN A 188 -9.93 13.53 -28.31
C ASN A 188 -10.55 13.74 -29.70
N PRO A 189 -9.96 13.21 -30.78
CA PRO A 189 -10.58 13.24 -32.10
C PRO A 189 -11.90 12.46 -32.17
#